data_AF-A0A7W0JQK6-F1
#
_entry.id   AF-A0A7W0JQK6-F1
#
_cell.length_a   1.000
_cell.length_b   1.000
_cell.length_c   1.000
_cell.angle_alpha   90.00
_cell.angle_beta   90.00
_cell.angle_gamma   90.00
#
_symmetry.space_group_name_H-M   'P 1'
#
loop_
_entity.id
_entity.type
_entity.pdbx_description
1 polymer ?
#
loop_
_entity_poly.entity_id
_entity_poly.type
_entity_poly.pdbx_seq_one_letter_code
_entity_poly.pdbx_strand_id
1 'polypeptide(L)' 'MEGQPSRVPAAKLVAGFWQTVRAVLWSFFGVRRRADYERDAVQFNPVAVIIAGVMAAALFVASLLVVVDLVVP' A
#
# COMPACT_ATOMS: atom_id res chain seq x y z
N MET A 1 41.05 11.14 -25.64
CA MET A 1 41.30 9.91 -24.85
C MET A 1 40.33 9.93 -23.69
N GLU A 2 39.08 9.56 -23.95
CA GLU A 2 37.99 9.55 -22.97
C GLU A 2 37.72 8.12 -22.57
N GLY A 3 37.79 7.84 -21.27
CA GLY A 3 37.49 6.54 -20.71
C GLY A 3 37.23 6.68 -19.23
N GLN A 4 36.20 7.47 -18.88
CA GLN A 4 35.71 7.51 -17.49
C GLN A 4 35.08 6.15 -17.17
N PRO A 5 35.62 5.39 -16.19
CA PRO A 5 35.01 4.16 -15.75
C PRO A 5 33.69 4.46 -15.04
N SER A 6 32.63 3.86 -15.57
CA SER A 6 31.28 3.74 -15.08
C SER A 6 31.19 3.78 -13.55
N ARG A 7 30.46 4.78 -13.01
CA ARG A 7 30.01 4.79 -11.62
C ARG A 7 29.05 3.63 -11.43
N VAL A 8 29.57 2.49 -10.99
CA VAL A 8 28.74 1.33 -10.62
C VAL A 8 27.90 1.76 -9.42
N PRO A 9 26.57 1.90 -9.55
CA PRO A 9 25.73 2.33 -8.45
C PRO A 9 25.84 1.32 -7.31
N ALA A 10 26.02 1.84 -6.09
CA ALA A 10 26.12 1.06 -4.87
C ALA A 10 25.03 -0.02 -4.83
N ALA A 11 25.46 -1.28 -4.70
CA ALA A 11 24.59 -2.43 -4.61
C ALA A 11 23.50 -2.16 -3.56
N LYS A 12 22.25 -2.15 -4.03
CA LYS A 12 21.08 -1.93 -3.19
C LYS A 12 21.06 -3.09 -2.17
N LEU A 13 21.38 -2.78 -0.90
CA LEU A 13 21.38 -3.75 0.18
C LEU A 13 20.02 -4.44 0.20
N VAL A 14 20.03 -5.77 0.11
CA VAL A 14 18.82 -6.60 0.09
C VAL A 14 17.94 -6.18 1.25
N ALA A 15 16.71 -5.74 0.95
CA ALA A 15 15.76 -5.34 1.97
C ALA A 15 15.59 -6.51 2.96
N GLY A 16 15.82 -6.24 4.25
CA GLY A 16 15.71 -7.28 5.27
C GLY A 16 14.30 -7.87 5.32
N PHE A 17 14.16 -9.11 5.78
CA PHE A 17 12.87 -9.80 5.94
C PHE A 17 11.81 -8.92 6.63
N TRP A 18 12.22 -8.19 7.66
CA TRP A 18 11.37 -7.25 8.39
C TRP A 18 10.89 -6.05 7.56
N GLN A 19 11.74 -5.56 6.64
CA GLN A 19 11.40 -4.48 5.73
C GLN A 19 10.43 -4.96 4.64
N THR A 20 10.56 -6.21 4.20
CA THR A 20 9.62 -6.87 3.29
C THR A 20 8.25 -7.05 3.97
N VAL A 21 8.20 -7.53 5.21
CA VAL A 21 6.94 -7.63 5.99
C VAL A 21 6.30 -6.26 6.18
N ARG A 22 7.10 -5.23 6.52
CA ARG A 22 6.62 -3.85 6.66
C ARG A 22 6.11 -3.26 5.33
N ALA A 23 6.76 -3.57 4.20
CA ALA A 23 6.30 -3.16 2.88
C ALA A 23 5.00 -3.86 2.46
N VAL A 24 4.84 -5.13 2.82
CA VAL A 24 3.61 -5.90 2.60
C VAL A 24 2.46 -5.32 3.43
N LEU A 25 2.70 -5.00 4.72
CA LEU A 25 1.72 -4.31 5.59
C LEU A 25 1.30 -2.94 5.04
N TRP A 26 2.23 -2.16 4.48
CA TRP A 26 1.92 -0.88 3.82
C TRP A 26 1.12 -1.04 2.52
N SER A 27 1.20 -2.20 1.87
CA SER A 27 0.45 -2.51 0.65
C SER A 27 -0.98 -2.95 0.94
N PHE A 28 -1.24 -3.60 2.08
CA PHE A 28 -2.60 -3.92 2.54
C PHE A 28 -3.38 -2.71 3.01
N PHE A 29 -2.69 -1.75 3.64
CA PHE A 29 -3.30 -0.48 4.01
C PHE A 29 -3.64 0.40 2.81
N GLY A 30 -2.99 0.20 1.65
CA GLY A 30 -3.56 0.42 0.31
C GLY A 30 -4.21 1.76 -0.05
N VAL A 31 -4.21 2.78 0.83
CA VAL A 31 -4.77 4.12 0.60
C VAL A 31 -3.80 4.92 -0.27
N ARG A 32 -3.31 4.32 -1.36
CA ARG A 32 -2.75 5.05 -2.48
C ARG A 32 -3.83 5.40 -3.50
N ARG A 33 -5.02 5.73 -3.01
CA ARG A 33 -6.22 6.12 -3.77
C ARG A 33 -6.12 7.56 -4.30
N ARG A 34 -4.94 7.97 -4.79
CA ARG A 34 -4.71 9.28 -5.41
C ARG A 34 -4.59 9.23 -6.93
N ALA A 35 -4.49 8.04 -7.55
CA ALA A 35 -4.17 7.94 -8.97
C ALA A 35 -5.38 7.96 -9.92
N ASP A 36 -6.56 7.54 -9.47
CA ASP A 36 -7.74 7.43 -10.35
C ASP A 36 -8.81 8.51 -10.11
N TYR A 37 -8.52 9.50 -9.24
CA TYR A 37 -9.48 10.54 -8.88
C TYR A 37 -9.63 11.62 -9.97
N GLU A 38 -8.64 11.84 -10.84
CA GLU A 38 -8.66 12.96 -11.79
C GLU A 38 -9.35 12.64 -13.12
N ARG A 39 -9.61 11.35 -13.42
CA ARG A 39 -10.22 10.93 -14.70
C ARG A 39 -11.73 10.72 -14.63
N ASP A 40 -12.26 10.28 -13.48
CA ASP A 40 -13.69 9.96 -13.30
C ASP A 40 -14.43 10.85 -12.28
N ALA A 41 -13.75 11.64 -11.44
CA ALA A 41 -14.41 12.46 -10.40
C ALA A 41 -15.20 13.66 -10.93
N VAL A 42 -15.10 13.97 -12.22
CA VAL A 42 -15.86 15.07 -12.84
C VAL A 42 -17.23 14.60 -13.33
N GLN A 43 -17.50 13.28 -13.46
CA GLN A 43 -18.77 12.79 -13.99
C GLN A 43 -19.48 11.67 -13.20
N PHE A 44 -18.83 10.92 -12.31
CA PHE A 44 -19.52 9.90 -11.50
C PHE A 44 -19.34 10.05 -9.98
N ASN A 45 -20.46 9.99 -9.26
CA ASN A 45 -20.69 10.40 -7.88
C ASN A 45 -19.53 10.14 -6.87
N PRO A 46 -18.94 11.19 -6.26
CA PRO A 46 -17.90 11.05 -5.23
C PRO A 46 -18.37 10.27 -3.99
N VAL A 47 -19.68 10.16 -3.80
CA VAL A 47 -20.34 9.34 -2.77
C VAL A 47 -19.94 7.86 -2.88
N ALA A 48 -19.82 7.31 -4.08
CA ALA A 48 -19.45 5.90 -4.27
C ALA A 48 -18.03 5.61 -3.78
N VAL A 49 -17.12 6.56 -3.95
CA VAL A 49 -15.73 6.47 -3.45
C VAL A 49 -15.73 6.44 -1.92
N ILE A 50 -16.53 7.30 -1.29
CA ILE A 50 -16.66 7.35 0.17
C ILE A 50 -17.21 6.02 0.71
N ILE A 51 -18.30 5.51 0.14
CA ILE A 51 -18.91 4.24 0.56
C ILE A 51 -17.91 3.09 0.40
N ALA A 52 -17.24 2.99 -0.75
CA ALA A 52 -16.24 1.96 -0.99
C ALA A 52 -15.04 2.07 -0.03
N GLY A 53 -14.65 3.30 0.37
CA GLY A 53 -13.61 3.52 1.37
C GLY A 53 -14.03 3.07 2.77
N VAL A 54 -15.27 3.38 3.17
CA VAL A 54 -15.84 2.96 4.46
C VAL A 54 -15.99 1.44 4.53
N MET A 55 -16.49 0.80 3.46
CA MET A 55 -16.60 -0.65 3.38
C MET A 55 -15.24 -1.34 3.49
N ALA A 56 -14.23 -0.84 2.79
CA ALA A 56 -12.87 -1.38 2.87
C ALA A 56 -12.26 -1.22 4.28
N ALA A 57 -12.47 -0.06 4.92
CA ALA A 57 -12.03 0.17 6.29
C ALA A 57 -12.74 -0.76 7.30
N ALA A 58 -14.05 -0.97 7.14
CA ALA A 58 -14.82 -1.87 7.99
C ALA A 58 -14.34 -3.32 7.87
N LEU A 59 -14.13 -3.80 6.64
CA LEU A 59 -13.59 -5.14 6.39
C LEU A 59 -12.18 -5.31 6.96
N PHE A 60 -11.34 -4.28 6.84
CA PHE A 60 -10.00 -4.29 7.42
C PHE A 60 -10.05 -4.42 8.95
N VAL A 61 -10.88 -3.63 9.61
CA VAL A 61 -11.06 -3.71 11.08
C VAL A 61 -11.62 -5.07 11.49
N ALA A 62 -12.63 -5.59 10.79
CA ALA A 62 -13.20 -6.92 11.07
C ALA A 62 -12.14 -8.02 10.95
N SER A 63 -11.28 -7.96 9.92
CA SER A 63 -10.19 -8.92 9.76
C SER A 63 -9.20 -8.88 10.93
N LEU A 64 -8.89 -7.70 11.46
CA LEU A 64 -8.01 -7.57 12.63
C LEU A 64 -8.65 -8.15 13.88
N LEU A 65 -9.94 -7.91 14.10
CA LEU A 65 -10.68 -8.46 15.24
C LEU A 65 -10.68 -9.99 15.21
N VAL A 66 -10.90 -10.60 14.04
CA VAL A 66 -10.81 -12.07 13.88
C VAL A 66 -9.40 -12.57 14.21
N VAL A 67 -8.35 -11.90 13.72
CA VAL A 67 -6.97 -12.30 14.04
C VAL A 67 -6.70 -12.18 15.54
N VAL A 68 -7.20 -11.13 16.19
CA VAL A 68 -7.06 -10.94 17.64
C VAL A 68 -7.75 -12.07 18.40
N ASP A 69 -8.99 -12.40 18.04
CA ASP A 69 -9.76 -13.49 18.65
C ASP A 69 -9.08 -14.86 18.45
N LEU A 70 -8.44 -15.08 17.30
CA LEU A 70 -7.68 -16.30 17.04
C LEU A 70 -6.37 -16.39 17.85
N VAL A 71 -5.75 -15.26 18.19
CA VAL A 71 -4.46 -15.20 18.90
C VAL A 71 -4.65 -15.09 20.41
N VAL A 72 -5.73 -14.46 20.87
CA VAL A 72 -6.08 -14.28 22.28
C VAL A 72 -7.21 -15.25 22.61
N PRO A 73 -6.91 -16.42 23.19
CA PRO A 73 -7.93 -17.40 23.61
C PRO A 73 -8.75 -16.93 24.81
#